data_AF-A0A8S3YTL0-F1
#
_entry.id   AF-A0A8S3YTL0-F1
#
_cell.length_a   1.000
_cell.length_b   1.000
_cell.length_c   1.000
_cell.angle_alpha   90.00
_cell.angle_beta   90.00
_cell.angle_gamma   90.00
#
_symmetry.space_group_name_H-M   'P 1'
#
loop_
_entity.id
_entity.type
_entity.pdbx_description
1 polymer ?
#
loop_
_entity_poly.entity_id
_entity_poly.type
_entity_poly.pdbx_seq_one_letter_code
_entity_poly.pdbx_strand_id
1 'polypeptide(L)'
;MAGGDAQDQEIRFFINGEEHKVPNNLSTTTSLNDYLREVAGLKGTKLMCREAGCGCCSVTVTHPSPDSEKLETYSVQSCLTPLYAVDGWQISTVEGIGNQQNGFHPIQERIATFSGTQCGYCTPGMVMNMYGLLHQKPNITSQDIEDNFDGNICRCTGYRSILDAMKSFAADANIPGAKAVDIEDLNKNLCPRTGDPCSGDHSCRVGSRALSIQIQGTKWNRPVSLSDLSVLLKTNIDKKVKLFFGNTASGIFKNEGPFDVYIDLHSVKEIYSFQVNEDSVRFGAATSLTTFMNQLKANQEKPGFKYFSACHRHLKVIANIMVRNAGCIAGNLMIKHAHNDFPSDIFTLLESLGAQIEIYDCLTSQTKKSTLLDFLKTEMVGKVILAVDLPKVDDDVVFRSFKITPRWQNAHAYVNAAFRIKVVDRRITERPSLVYGGINAETVHAVKTEEFLTNKTLSGAVVKEALTILKEELKPDSDQLLSSPEYRKDLSVTLLYKVLLGIYKSDNPKLRSGTEYLHRPISSGLQTFQEMKSEWPLKKALPKKTAPLQ
;
A
#
# COMPACT_ATOMS: atom_id res chain seq x y z
N MET A 1 -17.95 -15.21 -35.24
CA MET A 1 -16.91 -14.75 -36.18
C MET A 1 -17.22 -13.32 -36.57
N ALA A 2 -16.38 -12.39 -36.14
CA ALA A 2 -16.20 -11.07 -36.73
C ALA A 2 -14.73 -10.72 -36.39
N GLY A 3 -13.93 -10.43 -37.42
CA GLY A 3 -12.49 -10.22 -37.29
C GLY A 3 -12.21 -9.01 -36.40
N GLY A 4 -11.52 -9.23 -35.28
CA GLY A 4 -10.80 -8.16 -34.59
C GLY A 4 -9.44 -8.01 -35.26
N ASP A 5 -9.11 -6.78 -35.66
CA ASP A 5 -7.82 -6.45 -36.25
C ASP A 5 -6.66 -7.00 -35.41
N ALA A 6 -5.61 -7.48 -36.07
CA ALA A 6 -4.40 -8.01 -35.42
C ALA A 6 -3.71 -7.01 -34.45
N GLN A 7 -4.09 -5.72 -34.49
CA GLN A 7 -3.63 -4.71 -33.53
C GLN A 7 -4.20 -4.88 -32.11
N ASP A 8 -5.31 -5.59 -31.92
CA ASP A 8 -5.99 -5.67 -30.63
C ASP A 8 -5.44 -6.74 -29.66
N GLN A 9 -4.43 -7.50 -30.08
CA GLN A 9 -3.86 -8.63 -29.32
C GLN A 9 -2.46 -8.40 -28.74
N GLU A 10 -1.89 -7.21 -28.91
CA GLU A 10 -0.54 -6.89 -28.45
C GLU A 10 -0.58 -5.93 -27.26
N ILE A 11 0.30 -6.13 -26.27
CA ILE A 11 0.50 -5.17 -25.17
C ILE A 11 1.49 -4.09 -25.64
N ARG A 12 1.09 -2.83 -25.52
CA ARG A 12 1.92 -1.66 -25.87
C ARG A 12 1.98 -0.69 -24.71
N PHE A 13 3.17 -0.21 -24.41
CA PHE A 13 3.41 0.72 -23.31
C PHE A 13 4.67 1.52 -23.59
N PHE A 14 4.93 2.56 -22.81
CA PHE A 14 6.06 3.44 -23.03
C PHE A 14 7.10 3.25 -21.94
N ILE A 15 8.38 3.23 -22.31
CA ILE A 15 9.48 3.30 -21.35
C ILE A 15 10.32 4.53 -21.70
N ASN A 16 10.43 5.47 -20.76
CA ASN A 16 11.20 6.71 -20.92
C ASN A 16 10.84 7.48 -22.21
N GLY A 17 9.58 7.38 -22.66
CA GLY A 17 9.07 8.03 -23.87
C GLY A 17 9.17 7.21 -25.15
N GLU A 18 9.84 6.05 -25.13
CA GLU A 18 9.91 5.13 -26.28
C GLU A 18 8.76 4.12 -26.22
N GLU A 19 8.09 3.86 -27.35
CA GLU A 19 7.04 2.83 -27.43
C GLU A 19 7.67 1.42 -27.44
N HIS A 20 7.20 0.56 -26.54
CA HIS A 20 7.57 -0.84 -26.45
C HIS A 20 6.38 -1.74 -26.74
N LYS A 21 6.61 -2.77 -27.55
CA LYS A 21 5.66 -3.85 -27.83
C LYS A 21 6.13 -5.12 -27.12
N VAL A 22 5.24 -5.75 -26.36
CA VAL A 22 5.57 -6.99 -25.65
C VAL A 22 5.67 -8.15 -26.66
N PRO A 23 6.80 -8.87 -26.70
CA PRO A 23 6.93 -10.06 -27.54
C PRO A 23 5.98 -11.19 -27.10
N ASN A 24 5.40 -11.91 -28.07
CA ASN A 24 4.47 -13.02 -27.83
C ASN A 24 5.11 -14.28 -27.20
N ASN A 25 6.42 -14.29 -26.96
CA ASN A 25 7.16 -15.41 -26.36
C ASN A 25 7.41 -15.26 -24.85
N LEU A 26 6.98 -14.16 -24.23
CA LEU A 26 7.14 -13.94 -22.79
C LEU A 26 5.98 -14.55 -22.01
N SER A 27 6.27 -15.23 -20.90
CA SER A 27 5.23 -15.85 -20.07
C SER A 27 4.30 -14.81 -19.43
N THR A 28 3.03 -15.14 -19.20
CA THR A 28 2.04 -14.27 -18.50
C THR A 28 2.47 -13.89 -17.08
N THR A 29 3.40 -14.62 -16.48
CA THR A 29 3.97 -14.34 -15.16
C THR A 29 5.21 -13.42 -15.20
N THR A 30 5.66 -13.00 -16.39
CA THR A 30 6.80 -12.09 -16.55
C THR A 30 6.51 -10.78 -15.84
N SER A 31 7.43 -10.36 -14.96
CA SER A 31 7.32 -9.07 -14.28
C SER A 31 7.82 -7.93 -15.18
N LEU A 32 7.33 -6.72 -14.93
CA LEU A 32 7.85 -5.50 -15.58
C LEU A 32 9.36 -5.37 -15.35
N ASN A 33 9.86 -5.75 -14.16
CA ASN A 33 11.28 -5.70 -13.86
C ASN A 33 12.12 -6.63 -14.73
N ASP A 34 11.65 -7.87 -14.93
CA ASP A 34 12.34 -8.83 -15.80
C ASP A 34 12.36 -8.32 -17.25
N TYR A 35 11.26 -7.72 -17.74
CA TYR A 35 11.23 -7.09 -19.07
C TYR A 35 12.22 -5.92 -19.20
N LEU A 36 12.19 -4.97 -18.25
CA LEU A 36 13.07 -3.79 -18.26
C LEU A 36 14.54 -4.21 -18.38
N ARG A 37 14.93 -5.26 -17.64
CA ARG A 37 16.34 -5.66 -17.53
C ARG A 37 16.80 -6.57 -18.66
N GLU A 38 15.99 -7.56 -19.03
CA GLU A 38 16.40 -8.64 -19.92
C GLU A 38 15.96 -8.42 -21.37
N VAL A 39 14.91 -7.63 -21.60
CA VAL A 39 14.40 -7.33 -22.95
C VAL A 39 14.75 -5.91 -23.37
N ALA A 40 14.42 -4.91 -22.55
CA ALA A 40 14.73 -3.50 -22.85
C ALA A 40 16.18 -3.11 -22.55
N GLY A 41 16.94 -3.95 -21.82
CA GLY A 41 18.35 -3.69 -21.49
C GLY A 41 18.57 -2.56 -20.46
N LEU A 42 17.51 -2.04 -19.85
CA LEU A 42 17.52 -0.97 -18.84
C LEU A 42 17.78 -1.54 -17.44
N LYS A 43 19.06 -1.70 -17.12
CA LYS A 43 19.53 -2.42 -15.91
C LYS A 43 19.75 -1.51 -14.69
N GLY A 44 19.45 -0.23 -14.78
CA GLY A 44 19.43 0.73 -13.68
C GLY A 44 18.44 0.31 -12.60
N THR A 45 17.23 -0.09 -13.00
CA THR A 45 16.26 -0.72 -12.08
C THR A 45 16.78 -2.09 -11.61
N LYS A 46 16.88 -2.27 -10.30
CA LYS A 46 17.50 -3.47 -9.71
C LYS A 46 16.47 -4.51 -9.29
N LEU A 47 16.94 -5.74 -9.09
CA LEU A 47 16.14 -6.85 -8.60
C LEU A 47 16.83 -7.49 -7.39
N MET A 48 16.08 -7.79 -6.33
CA MET A 48 16.64 -8.42 -5.14
C MET A 48 15.62 -9.34 -4.45
N CYS A 49 14.59 -8.78 -3.79
CA CYS A 49 13.72 -9.57 -2.93
C CYS A 49 12.55 -10.27 -3.64
N ARG A 50 12.11 -9.78 -4.82
CA ARG A 50 10.94 -10.28 -5.58
C ARG A 50 9.62 -10.33 -4.77
N GLU A 51 9.53 -9.55 -3.69
CA GLU A 51 8.41 -9.58 -2.76
C GLU A 51 7.99 -8.20 -2.28
N ALA A 52 8.35 -7.16 -3.03
CA ALA A 52 8.01 -5.78 -2.72
C ALA A 52 8.55 -5.20 -1.38
N GLY A 53 9.43 -5.94 -0.70
CA GLY A 53 9.97 -5.52 0.61
C GLY A 53 11.12 -4.50 0.58
N CYS A 54 11.90 -4.40 -0.50
CA CYS A 54 13.17 -3.64 -0.49
C CYS A 54 13.20 -2.33 -1.29
N GLY A 55 12.31 -2.14 -2.27
CA GLY A 55 12.23 -0.92 -3.07
C GLY A 55 13.43 -0.63 -3.98
N CYS A 56 14.32 -1.59 -4.28
CA CYS A 56 15.38 -1.36 -5.28
C CYS A 56 14.88 -1.44 -6.74
N CYS A 57 13.69 -2.03 -6.94
CA CYS A 57 13.01 -2.19 -8.22
C CYS A 57 11.99 -1.08 -8.51
N SER A 58 12.02 0.02 -7.74
CA SER A 58 11.06 1.10 -7.89
C SER A 58 11.20 1.77 -9.25
N VAL A 59 10.05 1.98 -9.89
CA VAL A 59 9.87 2.77 -11.11
C VAL A 59 8.68 3.68 -10.90
N THR A 60 8.60 4.77 -11.67
CA THR A 60 7.43 5.65 -11.66
C THR A 60 6.55 5.29 -12.84
N VAL A 61 5.24 5.21 -12.61
CA VAL A 61 4.24 4.92 -13.63
C VAL A 61 3.30 6.11 -13.75
N THR A 62 2.92 6.41 -14.99
CA THR A 62 1.87 7.36 -15.33
C THR A 62 0.82 6.63 -16.14
N HIS A 63 -0.43 6.67 -15.70
CA HIS A 63 -1.55 6.07 -16.42
C HIS A 63 -2.85 6.82 -16.11
N PRO A 64 -3.88 6.72 -16.98
CA PRO A 64 -5.18 7.29 -16.67
C PRO A 64 -5.79 6.60 -15.46
N SER A 65 -6.26 7.42 -14.52
CA SER A 65 -7.07 6.97 -13.40
C SER A 65 -8.38 6.43 -13.95
N PRO A 66 -8.75 5.18 -13.60
CA PRO A 66 -9.93 4.52 -14.16
C PRO A 66 -11.26 5.20 -13.84
N ASP A 67 -11.32 6.05 -12.82
CA ASP A 67 -12.53 6.71 -12.34
C ASP A 67 -12.72 8.16 -12.84
N SER A 68 -11.64 8.84 -13.22
CA SER A 68 -11.63 10.29 -13.43
C SER A 68 -10.98 10.72 -14.73
N GLU A 69 -10.44 9.78 -15.53
CA GLU A 69 -9.68 10.01 -16.78
C GLU A 69 -8.49 10.98 -16.61
N LYS A 70 -8.14 11.33 -15.37
CA LYS A 70 -6.96 12.13 -15.01
C LYS A 70 -5.76 11.23 -14.97
N LEU A 71 -4.62 11.70 -15.45
CA LEU A 71 -3.37 10.97 -15.29
C LEU A 71 -2.94 10.98 -13.82
N GLU A 72 -2.66 9.79 -13.30
CA GLU A 72 -2.02 9.60 -12.01
C GLU A 72 -0.58 9.20 -12.24
N THR A 73 0.33 9.83 -11.50
CA THR A 73 1.75 9.49 -11.53
C THR A 73 2.21 9.09 -10.15
N TYR A 74 2.76 7.88 -10.01
CA TYR A 74 3.20 7.36 -8.72
C TYR A 74 4.24 6.25 -8.84
N SER A 75 4.92 5.96 -7.73
CA SER A 75 5.93 4.90 -7.68
C SER A 75 5.30 3.54 -7.42
N VAL A 76 5.75 2.53 -8.16
CA VAL A 76 5.42 1.11 -7.97
C VAL A 76 6.68 0.26 -7.94
N GLN A 77 6.55 -0.99 -7.51
CA GLN A 77 7.64 -1.96 -7.55
C GLN A 77 7.48 -2.91 -8.72
N SER A 78 8.30 -2.67 -9.75
CA SER A 78 8.26 -3.39 -11.03
C SER A 78 8.41 -4.90 -10.90
N CYS A 79 8.95 -5.43 -9.80
CA CYS A 79 9.10 -6.87 -9.61
C CYS A 79 7.77 -7.60 -9.34
N LEU A 80 6.73 -6.88 -8.90
CA LEU A 80 5.38 -7.44 -8.70
C LEU A 80 4.37 -6.95 -9.73
N THR A 81 4.68 -5.89 -10.49
CA THR A 81 3.85 -5.42 -11.60
C THR A 81 3.88 -6.44 -12.75
N PRO A 82 2.76 -7.09 -13.11
CA PRO A 82 2.71 -7.98 -14.25
C PRO A 82 2.94 -7.22 -15.56
N LEU A 83 3.76 -7.75 -16.46
CA LEU A 83 4.06 -7.10 -17.74
C LEU A 83 2.79 -6.87 -18.58
N TYR A 84 1.86 -7.81 -18.57
CA TYR A 84 0.63 -7.72 -19.36
C TYR A 84 -0.40 -6.73 -18.79
N ALA A 85 -0.18 -6.20 -17.58
CA ALA A 85 -1.05 -5.20 -16.97
C ALA A 85 -0.72 -3.77 -17.42
N VAL A 86 0.47 -3.54 -17.98
CA VAL A 86 0.96 -2.18 -18.25
C VAL A 86 0.55 -1.63 -19.63
N ASP A 87 -0.35 -2.29 -20.36
CA ASP A 87 -0.85 -1.77 -21.65
C ASP A 87 -1.42 -0.36 -21.49
N GLY A 88 -0.87 0.58 -22.25
CA GLY A 88 -1.17 2.01 -22.24
C GLY A 88 -0.45 2.81 -21.14
N TRP A 89 0.39 2.19 -20.32
CA TRP A 89 1.11 2.89 -19.25
C TRP A 89 2.38 3.54 -19.77
N GLN A 90 2.80 4.60 -19.10
CA GLN A 90 4.12 5.17 -19.25
C GLN A 90 4.98 4.85 -18.03
N ILE A 91 6.14 4.27 -18.28
CA ILE A 91 7.11 3.85 -17.28
C ILE A 91 8.32 4.77 -17.35
N SER A 92 8.63 5.44 -16.25
CA SER A 92 9.89 6.17 -16.06
C SER A 92 10.85 5.35 -15.20
N THR A 93 12.07 5.15 -15.70
CA THR A 93 13.17 4.49 -14.97
C THR A 93 14.25 5.50 -14.60
N VAL A 94 15.24 5.06 -13.80
CA VAL A 94 16.34 5.94 -13.38
C VAL A 94 17.13 6.50 -14.55
N GLU A 95 17.26 5.74 -15.64
CA GLU A 95 17.93 6.17 -16.87
C GLU A 95 17.16 7.24 -17.63
N GLY A 96 15.82 7.25 -17.51
CA GLY A 96 14.94 8.16 -18.22
C GLY A 96 14.91 9.58 -17.68
N ILE A 97 15.22 9.76 -16.40
CA ILE A 97 15.19 11.09 -15.76
C ILE A 97 16.53 11.84 -15.88
N GLY A 98 17.63 11.13 -16.12
CA GLY A 98 18.97 11.72 -16.22
C GLY A 98 20.08 10.69 -16.28
N ASN A 99 21.19 11.04 -16.93
CA ASN A 99 22.35 10.18 -17.15
C ASN A 99 23.63 10.99 -17.49
N GLN A 100 24.76 10.32 -17.72
CA GLN A 100 26.04 11.00 -18.03
C GLN A 100 26.06 11.79 -19.34
N GLN A 101 25.23 11.41 -20.31
CA GLN A 101 25.20 12.04 -21.63
C GLN A 101 24.32 13.30 -21.62
N ASN A 102 23.17 13.22 -20.94
CA ASN A 102 22.13 14.25 -20.97
C ASN A 102 22.14 15.17 -19.73
N GLY A 103 22.99 14.85 -18.74
CA GLY A 103 22.96 15.48 -17.42
C GLY A 103 22.11 14.69 -16.43
N PHE A 104 22.45 14.82 -15.15
CA PHE A 104 21.75 14.14 -14.07
C PHE A 104 20.57 14.97 -13.58
N HIS A 105 19.49 14.28 -13.20
CA HIS A 105 18.34 14.91 -12.56
C HIS A 105 18.73 15.48 -11.19
N PRO A 106 18.13 16.59 -10.70
CA PRO A 106 18.44 17.14 -9.37
C PRO A 106 18.39 16.10 -8.23
N ILE A 107 17.48 15.11 -8.31
CA ILE A 107 17.41 14.01 -7.33
C ILE A 107 18.70 13.16 -7.35
N GLN A 108 19.20 12.81 -8.55
CA GLN A 108 20.44 12.04 -8.73
C GLN A 108 21.66 12.85 -8.27
N GLU A 109 21.71 14.15 -8.59
CA GLU A 109 22.79 15.03 -8.17
C GLU A 109 22.83 15.20 -6.64
N ARG A 110 21.68 15.41 -6.01
CA ARG A 110 21.61 15.61 -4.55
C ARG A 110 21.94 14.34 -3.78
N ILE A 111 21.40 13.19 -4.17
CA ILE A 111 21.75 11.93 -3.48
C ILE A 111 23.26 11.62 -3.59
N ALA A 112 23.90 11.96 -4.73
CA ALA A 112 25.35 11.82 -4.88
C ALA A 112 26.13 12.84 -4.02
N THR A 113 25.74 14.12 -4.08
CA THR A 113 26.43 15.23 -3.38
C THR A 113 26.37 15.08 -1.86
N PHE A 114 25.22 14.66 -1.32
CA PHE A 114 25.01 14.46 0.11
C PHE A 114 25.61 13.15 0.64
N SER A 115 26.37 12.40 -0.18
CA SER A 115 26.89 11.08 0.19
C SER A 115 25.77 10.09 0.58
N GLY A 116 24.61 10.20 -0.08
CA GLY A 116 23.47 9.31 0.05
C GLY A 116 23.65 7.96 -0.65
N THR A 117 24.81 7.70 -1.24
CA THR A 117 25.12 6.44 -1.94
C THR A 117 26.49 5.89 -1.53
N GLN A 118 26.53 4.58 -1.26
CA GLN A 118 27.76 3.84 -0.97
C GLN A 118 27.92 2.67 -1.96
N CYS A 119 27.26 1.53 -1.75
CA CYS A 119 27.31 0.42 -2.71
C CYS A 119 26.58 0.75 -4.03
N GLY A 120 25.57 1.61 -3.96
CA GLY A 120 24.79 2.08 -5.11
C GLY A 120 23.58 1.22 -5.48
N TYR A 121 23.46 0.00 -4.94
CA TYR A 121 22.44 -0.94 -5.41
C TYR A 121 20.99 -0.47 -5.11
N CYS A 122 20.76 0.21 -3.99
CA CYS A 122 19.45 0.76 -3.65
C CYS A 122 19.18 2.14 -4.25
N THR A 123 20.21 2.83 -4.76
CA THR A 123 20.15 4.25 -5.14
C THR A 123 19.11 4.51 -6.24
N PRO A 124 19.00 3.70 -7.31
CA PRO A 124 17.97 3.90 -8.33
C PRO A 124 16.55 3.87 -7.76
N GLY A 125 16.30 2.94 -6.83
CA GLY A 125 14.99 2.83 -6.18
C GLY A 125 14.66 4.02 -5.28
N MET A 126 15.65 4.57 -4.58
CA MET A 126 15.50 5.79 -3.77
C MET A 126 15.18 6.99 -4.67
N VAL A 127 15.90 7.12 -5.78
CA VAL A 127 15.73 8.20 -6.77
C VAL A 127 14.32 8.16 -7.36
N MET A 128 13.89 7.00 -7.86
CA MET A 128 12.56 6.87 -8.49
C MET A 128 11.43 7.04 -7.48
N ASN A 129 11.62 6.59 -6.23
CA ASN A 129 10.59 6.81 -5.22
C ASN A 129 10.40 8.31 -4.90
N MET A 130 11.49 9.08 -4.82
CA MET A 130 11.44 10.54 -4.67
C MET A 130 10.78 11.21 -5.89
N TYR A 131 11.13 10.74 -7.09
CA TYR A 131 10.60 11.28 -8.34
C TYR A 131 9.06 11.14 -8.40
N GLY A 132 8.53 9.97 -8.03
CA GLY A 132 7.08 9.78 -7.93
C GLY A 132 6.42 10.65 -6.84
N LEU A 133 7.07 10.83 -5.69
CA LEU A 133 6.55 11.70 -4.62
C LEU A 133 6.40 13.15 -5.09
N LEU A 134 7.40 13.68 -5.79
CA LEU A 134 7.39 15.06 -6.29
C LEU A 134 6.28 15.30 -7.33
N HIS A 135 5.93 14.28 -8.13
CA HIS A 135 4.78 14.35 -9.04
C HIS A 135 3.44 14.37 -8.31
N GLN A 136 3.32 13.61 -7.22
CA GLN A 136 2.08 13.57 -6.43
C GLN A 136 1.85 14.85 -5.62
N LYS A 137 2.94 15.45 -5.13
CA LYS A 137 2.87 16.57 -4.20
C LYS A 137 4.03 17.55 -4.44
N PRO A 138 3.82 18.64 -5.19
CA PRO A 138 4.87 19.63 -5.44
C PRO A 138 5.35 20.35 -4.17
N ASN A 139 4.44 20.63 -3.23
CA ASN A 139 4.76 21.25 -1.94
C ASN A 139 4.88 20.16 -0.84
N ILE A 140 6.01 19.46 -0.80
CA ILE A 140 6.30 18.41 0.17
C ILE A 140 6.95 18.93 1.46
N THR A 141 6.62 18.31 2.59
CA THR A 141 7.29 18.53 3.89
C THR A 141 8.32 17.45 4.16
N SER A 142 9.21 17.70 5.12
CA SER A 142 10.19 16.72 5.59
C SER A 142 9.52 15.46 6.17
N GLN A 143 8.31 15.59 6.74
CA GLN A 143 7.51 14.45 7.19
C GLN A 143 7.00 13.61 6.03
N ASP A 144 6.50 14.25 4.96
CA ASP A 144 6.01 13.51 3.78
C ASP A 144 7.12 12.68 3.16
N ILE A 145 8.34 13.23 3.14
CA ILE A 145 9.54 12.53 2.65
C ILE A 145 9.81 11.30 3.52
N GLU A 146 9.94 11.44 4.84
CA GLU A 146 10.17 10.28 5.72
C GLU A 146 9.08 9.22 5.60
N ASP A 147 7.81 9.64 5.54
CA ASP A 147 6.65 8.74 5.38
C ASP A 147 6.69 7.99 4.03
N ASN A 148 7.29 8.58 2.99
CA ASN A 148 7.37 7.99 1.65
C ASN A 148 8.54 6.99 1.49
N PHE A 149 9.58 7.05 2.33
CA PHE A 149 10.74 6.14 2.24
C PHE A 149 10.59 4.85 3.08
N ASP A 150 9.38 4.52 3.50
CA ASP A 150 9.04 3.32 4.31
C ASP A 150 9.26 1.97 3.57
N GLY A 151 9.51 2.02 2.26
CA GLY A 151 9.69 0.86 1.38
C GLY A 151 11.06 0.71 0.73
N ASN A 152 12.00 1.63 0.95
CA ASN A 152 13.33 1.55 0.36
C ASN A 152 14.37 1.15 1.42
N ILE A 153 15.01 0.00 1.23
CA ILE A 153 15.98 -0.53 2.19
C ILE A 153 17.41 -0.23 1.72
N CYS A 154 18.21 0.38 2.59
CA CYS A 154 19.64 0.55 2.41
C CYS A 154 20.40 -0.15 3.53
N ARG A 155 21.42 -0.95 3.16
CA ARG A 155 22.27 -1.65 4.13
C ARG A 155 23.55 -0.89 4.48
N CYS A 156 23.91 0.14 3.71
CA CYS A 156 25.23 0.77 3.79
C CYS A 156 25.20 2.15 4.46
N THR A 157 24.26 3.02 4.10
CA THR A 157 24.34 4.45 4.45
C THR A 157 23.83 4.79 5.85
N GLY A 158 23.06 3.90 6.48
CA GLY A 158 22.33 4.22 7.70
C GLY A 158 21.22 5.27 7.51
N TYR A 159 20.77 5.50 6.26
CA TYR A 159 19.70 6.40 5.83
C TYR A 159 19.90 7.90 6.04
N ARG A 160 20.67 8.34 7.03
CA ARG A 160 20.82 9.76 7.37
C ARG A 160 21.18 10.61 6.16
N SER A 161 22.23 10.27 5.42
CA SER A 161 22.65 11.05 4.24
C SER A 161 21.65 11.01 3.08
N ILE A 162 20.89 9.91 2.95
CA ILE A 162 19.79 9.82 1.97
C ILE A 162 18.69 10.79 2.36
N LEU A 163 18.25 10.77 3.62
CA LEU A 163 17.18 11.65 4.09
C LEU A 163 17.60 13.12 4.06
N ASP A 164 18.85 13.47 4.38
CA ASP A 164 19.35 14.84 4.19
C ASP A 164 19.26 15.28 2.73
N ALA A 165 19.66 14.41 1.80
CA ALA A 165 19.55 14.67 0.36
C ALA A 165 18.10 14.90 -0.07
N MET A 166 17.18 14.04 0.37
CA MET A 166 15.78 14.11 -0.05
C MET A 166 15.06 15.28 0.62
N LYS A 167 15.29 15.52 1.92
CA LYS A 167 14.71 16.65 2.65
C LYS A 167 15.14 18.00 2.12
N SER A 168 16.25 18.10 1.39
CA SER A 168 16.61 19.34 0.69
C SER A 168 15.56 19.80 -0.34
N PHE A 169 14.64 18.91 -0.76
CA PHE A 169 13.49 19.24 -1.62
C PHE A 169 12.25 19.69 -0.84
N ALA A 170 12.24 19.57 0.50
CA ALA A 170 11.09 19.94 1.31
C ALA A 170 10.92 21.46 1.40
N ALA A 171 9.68 21.92 1.46
CA ALA A 171 9.36 23.34 1.67
C ALA A 171 9.71 23.83 3.08
N ASP A 172 9.77 22.92 4.05
CA ASP A 172 10.18 23.17 5.44
C ASP A 172 11.67 22.83 5.69
N ALA A 173 12.46 22.64 4.63
CA ALA A 173 13.86 22.26 4.74
C ALA A 173 14.70 23.35 5.41
N ASN A 174 15.32 23.01 6.54
CA ASN A 174 16.33 23.84 7.19
C ASN A 174 17.75 23.27 6.96
N ILE A 175 18.08 23.01 5.70
CA ILE A 175 19.36 22.43 5.28
C ILE A 175 20.10 23.46 4.42
N PRO A 176 21.39 23.78 4.70
CA PRO A 176 22.15 24.72 3.87
C PRO A 176 22.18 24.29 2.40
N GLY A 177 21.81 25.21 1.50
CA GLY A 177 21.75 24.94 0.06
C GLY A 177 20.49 24.19 -0.40
N ALA A 178 19.52 23.94 0.48
CA ALA A 178 18.20 23.46 0.08
C ALA A 178 17.55 24.44 -0.91
N LYS A 179 17.02 23.89 -1.99
CA LYS A 179 16.21 24.60 -2.97
C LYS A 179 15.04 23.71 -3.33
N ALA A 180 13.85 24.26 -3.43
CA ALA A 180 12.75 23.56 -4.08
C ALA A 180 13.18 23.21 -5.52
N VAL A 181 12.66 22.10 -6.04
CA VAL A 181 12.78 21.79 -7.46
C VAL A 181 11.68 22.52 -8.20
N ASP A 182 12.03 23.09 -9.35
CA ASP A 182 11.04 23.70 -10.23
C ASP A 182 10.15 22.61 -10.82
N ILE A 183 8.85 22.87 -10.96
CA ILE A 183 7.93 21.82 -11.45
C ILE A 183 8.24 21.45 -12.91
N GLU A 184 8.81 22.38 -13.66
CA GLU A 184 9.33 22.25 -15.01
C GLU A 184 10.56 21.34 -15.07
N ASP A 185 11.35 21.27 -14.00
CA ASP A 185 12.48 20.35 -13.89
C ASP A 185 12.03 18.89 -13.70
N LEU A 186 10.82 18.66 -13.18
CA LEU A 186 10.22 17.32 -13.05
C LEU A 186 9.62 16.82 -14.37
N ASN A 187 9.12 17.72 -15.21
CA ASN A 187 8.32 17.41 -16.38
C ASN A 187 9.02 17.64 -17.72
N LYS A 188 10.35 17.78 -17.76
CA LYS A 188 11.11 18.18 -18.98
C LYS A 188 10.75 17.38 -20.25
N ASN A 189 10.24 16.16 -20.10
CA ASN A 189 9.94 15.25 -21.21
C ASN A 189 8.52 14.66 -21.20
N LEU A 190 7.60 15.15 -20.36
CA LEU A 190 6.26 14.54 -20.19
C LEU A 190 5.14 15.55 -20.48
N CYS A 191 4.23 15.20 -21.38
CA CYS A 191 3.03 15.97 -21.69
C CYS A 191 2.07 15.98 -20.49
N PRO A 192 1.61 17.13 -19.98
CA PRO A 192 0.70 17.18 -18.83
C PRO A 192 -0.66 16.51 -19.07
N ARG A 193 -1.05 16.34 -20.34
CA ARG A 193 -2.34 15.74 -20.74
C ARG A 193 -2.25 14.24 -21.01
N THR A 194 -1.09 13.75 -21.44
CA THR A 194 -0.96 12.41 -22.02
C THR A 194 0.19 11.60 -21.43
N GLY A 195 1.09 12.25 -20.69
CA GLY A 195 2.33 11.66 -20.18
C GLY A 195 3.43 11.60 -21.24
N ASP A 196 3.09 11.45 -22.53
CA ASP A 196 4.06 11.23 -23.61
C ASP A 196 5.09 12.36 -23.82
N PRO A 197 6.26 12.08 -24.42
CA PRO A 197 7.04 13.12 -25.09
C PRO A 197 6.17 13.82 -26.14
N CYS A 198 6.05 15.14 -26.06
CA CYS A 198 5.14 15.88 -26.93
C CYS A 198 5.60 15.81 -28.40
N SER A 199 4.90 15.02 -29.22
CA SER A 199 5.12 14.92 -30.67
C SER A 199 4.35 15.98 -31.47
N GLY A 200 3.54 16.82 -30.80
CA GLY A 200 2.71 17.83 -31.44
C GLY A 200 1.46 17.29 -32.16
N ASP A 201 1.21 15.98 -32.10
CA ASP A 201 0.05 15.35 -32.72
C ASP A 201 -1.12 15.23 -31.71
N HIS A 202 -2.35 15.50 -32.15
CA HIS A 202 -3.53 15.56 -31.29
C HIS A 202 -4.21 14.19 -31.05
N SER A 203 -3.60 13.09 -31.50
CA SER A 203 -4.16 11.73 -31.43
C SER A 203 -3.65 10.91 -30.23
N CYS A 204 -3.57 11.49 -29.05
CA CYS A 204 -3.14 10.75 -27.86
C CYS A 204 -4.29 9.85 -27.34
N ARG A 205 -4.08 8.54 -27.38
CA ARG A 205 -5.06 7.56 -26.88
C ARG A 205 -5.03 7.52 -25.36
N VAL A 206 -5.91 8.29 -24.73
CA VAL A 206 -6.20 8.17 -23.31
C VAL A 206 -7.43 7.29 -23.17
N GLY A 207 -7.25 6.08 -22.64
CA GLY A 207 -8.35 5.17 -22.38
C GLY A 207 -7.91 3.72 -22.29
N SER A 208 -8.43 3.02 -21.29
CA SER A 208 -8.25 1.58 -21.23
C SER A 208 -9.16 0.89 -22.24
N ARG A 209 -8.66 -0.16 -22.88
CA ARG A 209 -9.40 -0.96 -23.88
C ARG A 209 -9.60 -2.39 -23.39
N ALA A 210 -10.57 -3.07 -23.99
CA ALA A 210 -10.73 -4.50 -23.78
C ALA A 210 -9.53 -5.27 -24.35
N LEU A 211 -9.08 -6.32 -23.64
CA LEU A 211 -8.00 -7.20 -24.10
C LEU A 211 -8.45 -8.66 -24.03
N SER A 212 -8.03 -9.47 -25.00
CA SER A 212 -8.12 -10.92 -24.95
C SER A 212 -6.96 -11.53 -25.71
N ILE A 213 -5.96 -12.01 -24.98
CA ILE A 213 -4.67 -12.46 -25.53
C ILE A 213 -4.41 -13.90 -25.07
N GLN A 214 -3.96 -14.76 -25.99
CA GLN A 214 -3.56 -16.13 -25.71
C GLN A 214 -2.03 -16.23 -25.76
N ILE A 215 -1.41 -16.65 -24.65
CA ILE A 215 0.06 -16.68 -24.47
C ILE A 215 0.44 -18.04 -23.90
N GLN A 216 1.16 -18.86 -24.68
CA GLN A 216 1.74 -20.14 -24.21
C GLN A 216 0.74 -21.05 -23.47
N GLY A 217 -0.53 -21.08 -23.91
CA GLY A 217 -1.59 -21.89 -23.28
C GLY A 217 -2.39 -21.19 -22.17
N THR A 218 -1.94 -20.03 -21.70
CA THR A 218 -2.65 -19.18 -20.74
C THR A 218 -3.41 -18.05 -21.44
N LYS A 219 -4.58 -17.67 -20.93
CA LYS A 219 -5.36 -16.53 -21.45
C LYS A 219 -5.24 -15.31 -20.55
N TRP A 220 -4.99 -14.14 -21.13
CA TRP A 220 -5.03 -12.84 -20.45
C TRP A 220 -6.21 -12.02 -20.97
N ASN A 221 -7.08 -11.55 -20.08
CA ASN A 221 -8.24 -10.74 -20.45
C ASN A 221 -8.30 -9.44 -19.65
N ARG A 222 -8.85 -8.39 -20.25
CA ARG A 222 -9.18 -7.13 -19.57
C ARG A 222 -10.63 -6.75 -19.91
N PRO A 223 -11.62 -7.08 -19.07
CA PRO A 223 -12.99 -6.60 -19.23
C PRO A 223 -13.07 -5.09 -18.96
N VAL A 224 -14.01 -4.40 -19.61
CA VAL A 224 -14.25 -2.96 -19.43
C VAL A 224 -15.53 -2.66 -18.64
N SER A 225 -16.29 -3.71 -18.30
CA SER A 225 -17.52 -3.63 -17.52
C SER A 225 -17.73 -4.88 -16.67
N LEU A 226 -18.62 -4.78 -15.70
CA LEU A 226 -19.05 -5.91 -14.87
C LEU A 226 -19.77 -6.99 -15.70
N SER A 227 -20.45 -6.57 -16.77
CA SER A 227 -21.09 -7.48 -17.74
C SER A 227 -20.04 -8.32 -18.47
N ASP A 228 -18.98 -7.70 -18.99
CA ASP A 228 -17.89 -8.41 -19.68
C ASP A 228 -17.16 -9.37 -18.73
N LEU A 229 -16.90 -8.91 -17.50
CA LEU A 229 -16.33 -9.74 -16.44
C LEU A 229 -17.23 -10.95 -16.16
N SER A 230 -18.55 -10.76 -16.17
CA SER A 230 -19.49 -11.85 -15.93
C SER A 230 -19.46 -12.91 -17.00
N VAL A 231 -19.38 -12.49 -18.27
CA VAL A 231 -19.21 -13.41 -19.40
C VAL A 231 -17.90 -14.20 -19.23
N LEU A 232 -16.79 -13.52 -18.93
CA LEU A 232 -15.49 -14.18 -18.75
C LEU A 232 -15.49 -15.20 -17.60
N LEU A 233 -16.11 -14.89 -16.47
CA LEU A 233 -16.19 -15.81 -15.33
C LEU A 233 -17.12 -16.99 -15.61
N LYS A 234 -18.25 -16.77 -16.29
CA LYS A 234 -19.15 -17.86 -16.74
C LYS A 234 -18.46 -18.83 -17.70
N THR A 235 -17.74 -18.30 -18.68
CA THR A 235 -17.09 -19.11 -19.73
C THR A 235 -15.85 -19.86 -19.22
N ASN A 236 -15.29 -19.48 -18.06
CA ASN A 236 -14.09 -20.11 -17.49
C ASN A 236 -14.35 -20.63 -16.07
N ILE A 237 -15.59 -21.02 -15.76
CA ILE A 237 -16.00 -21.45 -14.42
C ILE A 237 -15.31 -22.74 -13.97
N ASP A 238 -14.91 -23.57 -14.92
CA ASP A 238 -14.21 -24.84 -14.77
C ASP A 238 -12.68 -24.70 -14.73
N LYS A 239 -12.16 -23.47 -14.90
CA LYS A 239 -10.72 -23.17 -14.96
C LYS A 239 -10.23 -22.47 -13.71
N LYS A 240 -8.92 -22.55 -13.48
CA LYS A 240 -8.28 -21.81 -12.40
C LYS A 240 -8.03 -20.37 -12.84
N VAL A 241 -8.94 -19.47 -12.44
CA VAL A 241 -8.91 -18.05 -12.79
C VAL A 241 -8.20 -17.22 -11.72
N LYS A 242 -7.30 -16.32 -12.14
CA LYS A 242 -6.75 -15.27 -11.29
C LYS A 242 -7.34 -13.92 -11.68
N LEU A 243 -8.15 -13.36 -10.79
CA LEU A 243 -8.49 -11.93 -10.84
C LEU A 243 -7.32 -11.14 -10.29
N PHE A 244 -6.89 -10.10 -10.99
CA PHE A 244 -5.78 -9.28 -10.51
C PHE A 244 -6.06 -7.78 -10.65
N PHE A 245 -5.44 -7.05 -9.72
CA PHE A 245 -5.38 -5.59 -9.67
C PHE A 245 -3.92 -5.19 -9.35
N GLY A 246 -3.58 -5.01 -8.06
CA GLY A 246 -2.21 -4.66 -7.66
C GLY A 246 -1.17 -5.79 -7.69
N ASN A 247 -1.60 -7.05 -7.73
CA ASN A 247 -0.75 -8.26 -7.67
C ASN A 247 0.25 -8.32 -6.49
N THR A 248 0.08 -7.51 -5.45
CA THR A 248 1.03 -7.42 -4.33
C THR A 248 1.11 -8.69 -3.48
N ALA A 249 0.04 -9.51 -3.46
CA ALA A 249 -0.03 -10.77 -2.75
C ALA A 249 1.00 -11.80 -3.24
N SER A 250 1.34 -11.79 -4.54
CA SER A 250 2.25 -12.77 -5.13
C SER A 250 3.68 -12.65 -4.61
N GLY A 251 4.02 -11.53 -3.97
CA GLY A 251 5.29 -11.38 -3.27
C GLY A 251 5.40 -12.27 -2.03
N ILE A 252 4.27 -12.61 -1.40
CA ILE A 252 4.21 -13.43 -0.19
C ILE A 252 3.71 -14.84 -0.54
N PHE A 253 2.58 -14.95 -1.23
CA PHE A 253 1.95 -16.21 -1.62
C PHE A 253 2.43 -16.62 -3.02
N LYS A 254 3.67 -17.10 -3.10
CA LYS A 254 4.37 -17.38 -4.38
C LYS A 254 3.84 -18.62 -5.12
N ASN A 255 3.15 -19.52 -4.43
CA ASN A 255 2.80 -20.85 -4.92
C ASN A 255 1.32 -21.01 -5.32
N GLU A 256 0.57 -19.92 -5.49
CA GLU A 256 -0.86 -20.01 -5.85
C GLU A 256 -1.10 -20.45 -7.30
N GLY A 257 -0.11 -20.26 -8.19
CA GLY A 257 -0.19 -20.65 -9.60
C GLY A 257 0.15 -22.13 -9.85
N PRO A 258 0.19 -22.57 -11.13
CA PRO A 258 -0.18 -21.82 -12.33
C PRO A 258 -1.69 -21.55 -12.40
N PHE A 259 -2.07 -20.62 -13.27
CA PHE A 259 -3.46 -20.25 -13.57
C PHE A 259 -3.71 -20.37 -15.08
N ASP A 260 -4.89 -20.80 -15.45
CA ASP A 260 -5.28 -20.97 -16.86
C ASP A 260 -5.68 -19.62 -17.48
N VAL A 261 -6.29 -18.75 -16.66
CA VAL A 261 -6.85 -17.47 -17.10
C VAL A 261 -6.50 -16.37 -16.10
N TYR A 262 -5.98 -15.26 -16.59
CA TYR A 262 -5.77 -14.03 -15.86
C TYR A 262 -6.78 -12.99 -16.33
N ILE A 263 -7.38 -12.28 -15.38
CA ILE A 263 -8.36 -11.23 -15.66
C ILE A 263 -7.93 -9.94 -14.96
N ASP A 264 -7.63 -8.94 -15.77
CA ASP A 264 -7.25 -7.59 -15.38
C ASP A 264 -8.48 -6.75 -15.05
N LEU A 265 -8.63 -6.35 -13.79
CA LEU A 265 -9.79 -5.59 -13.34
C LEU A 265 -9.62 -4.06 -13.47
N HIS A 266 -8.48 -3.54 -13.92
CA HIS A 266 -8.24 -2.09 -13.93
C HIS A 266 -9.26 -1.30 -14.75
N SER A 267 -9.91 -1.92 -15.75
CA SER A 267 -10.86 -1.24 -16.65
C SER A 267 -12.33 -1.40 -16.28
N VAL A 268 -12.65 -2.13 -15.20
CA VAL A 268 -14.04 -2.32 -14.75
C VAL A 268 -14.47 -1.10 -13.94
N LYS A 269 -15.27 -0.20 -14.50
CA LYS A 269 -15.59 1.09 -13.87
C LYS A 269 -16.42 0.95 -12.58
N GLU A 270 -17.25 -0.08 -12.50
CA GLU A 270 -18.21 -0.30 -11.42
C GLU A 270 -17.55 -0.56 -10.06
N ILE A 271 -16.31 -1.06 -10.04
CA ILE A 271 -15.57 -1.37 -8.80
C ILE A 271 -14.81 -0.16 -8.21
N TYR A 272 -14.91 1.03 -8.82
CA TYR A 272 -14.27 2.27 -8.32
C TYR A 272 -15.22 3.20 -7.56
N SER A 273 -16.47 2.80 -7.32
CA SER A 273 -17.47 3.70 -6.70
C SER A 273 -17.00 4.28 -5.35
N PHE A 274 -17.01 5.60 -5.20
CA PHE A 274 -16.81 6.28 -3.92
C PHE A 274 -18.00 7.19 -3.63
N GLN A 275 -18.65 7.00 -2.48
CA GLN A 275 -19.85 7.77 -2.12
C GLN A 275 -19.84 8.05 -0.61
N VAL A 276 -20.14 9.29 -0.24
CA VAL A 276 -20.36 9.68 1.15
C VAL A 276 -21.85 9.86 1.35
N ASN A 277 -22.47 8.95 2.10
CA ASN A 277 -23.88 8.97 2.46
C ASN A 277 -24.05 9.52 3.88
N GLU A 278 -25.31 9.68 4.32
CA GLU A 278 -25.62 10.17 5.66
C GLU A 278 -25.19 9.18 6.76
N ASP A 279 -25.39 7.88 6.53
CA ASP A 279 -25.15 6.81 7.50
C ASP A 279 -23.90 5.97 7.22
N SER A 280 -23.24 6.16 6.08
CA SER A 280 -22.06 5.38 5.71
C SER A 280 -21.18 6.07 4.66
N VAL A 281 -19.92 5.63 4.56
CA VAL A 281 -19.04 5.96 3.43
C VAL A 281 -18.70 4.68 2.68
N ARG A 282 -18.98 4.70 1.38
CA ARG A 282 -18.74 3.60 0.46
C ARG A 282 -17.38 3.74 -0.22
N PHE A 283 -16.63 2.66 -0.24
CA PHE A 283 -15.36 2.52 -0.96
C PHE A 283 -15.45 1.37 -1.95
N GLY A 284 -15.20 1.65 -3.22
CA GLY A 284 -15.17 0.65 -4.28
C GLY A 284 -14.06 -0.37 -4.05
N ALA A 285 -14.27 -1.59 -4.51
CA ALA A 285 -13.35 -2.71 -4.37
C ALA A 285 -11.93 -2.41 -4.88
N ALA A 286 -11.81 -1.63 -5.96
CA ALA A 286 -10.54 -1.22 -6.58
C ALA A 286 -9.85 -0.04 -5.89
N THR A 287 -10.43 0.52 -4.81
CA THR A 287 -9.80 1.62 -4.06
C THR A 287 -8.43 1.18 -3.56
N SER A 288 -7.36 1.82 -4.05
CA SER A 288 -5.99 1.58 -3.56
C SER A 288 -5.89 1.96 -2.08
N LEU A 289 -4.96 1.37 -1.34
CA LEU A 289 -4.79 1.73 0.07
C LEU A 289 -4.35 3.19 0.25
N THR A 290 -3.59 3.73 -0.71
CA THR A 290 -3.24 5.17 -0.72
C THR A 290 -4.47 6.05 -0.92
N THR A 291 -5.34 5.74 -1.88
CA THR A 291 -6.60 6.47 -2.08
C THR A 291 -7.52 6.34 -0.87
N PHE A 292 -7.59 5.15 -0.29
CA PHE A 292 -8.35 4.90 0.94
C PHE A 292 -7.86 5.80 2.08
N MET A 293 -6.54 5.88 2.31
CA MET A 293 -5.94 6.78 3.31
C MET A 293 -6.30 8.25 3.06
N ASN A 294 -6.20 8.72 1.81
CA ASN A 294 -6.52 10.09 1.46
C ASN A 294 -8.00 10.42 1.72
N GLN A 295 -8.90 9.51 1.36
CA GLN A 295 -10.33 9.70 1.59
C GLN A 295 -10.69 9.65 3.08
N LEU A 296 -10.06 8.76 3.87
CA LEU A 296 -10.24 8.76 5.33
C LEU A 296 -9.81 10.11 5.93
N LYS A 297 -8.64 10.61 5.54
CA LYS A 297 -8.13 11.92 6.01
C LYS A 297 -9.04 13.07 5.60
N ALA A 298 -9.55 13.07 4.37
CA ALA A 298 -10.43 14.13 3.86
C ALA A 298 -11.80 14.16 4.56
N ASN A 299 -12.27 13.03 5.07
CA ASN A 299 -13.61 12.89 5.66
C ASN A 299 -13.60 12.73 7.19
N GLN A 300 -12.43 12.77 7.85
CA GLN A 300 -12.31 12.49 9.30
C GLN A 300 -13.01 13.51 10.22
N GLU A 301 -13.24 14.75 9.75
CA GLU A 301 -13.93 15.78 10.54
C GLU A 301 -15.45 15.73 10.38
N LYS A 302 -15.98 14.85 9.51
CA LYS A 302 -17.42 14.71 9.33
C LYS A 302 -18.06 14.07 10.58
N PRO A 303 -19.27 14.51 10.98
CA PRO A 303 -19.98 13.93 12.12
C PRO A 303 -20.12 12.41 11.99
N GLY A 304 -19.73 11.69 13.05
CA GLY A 304 -19.74 10.24 13.10
C GLY A 304 -18.67 9.49 12.28
N PHE A 305 -17.68 10.21 11.73
CA PHE A 305 -16.53 9.62 11.03
C PHE A 305 -15.18 9.99 11.66
N LYS A 306 -15.17 10.53 12.88
CA LYS A 306 -13.95 10.89 13.64
C LYS A 306 -12.95 9.74 13.79
N TYR A 307 -13.44 8.50 13.79
CA TYR A 307 -12.61 7.29 13.82
C TYR A 307 -11.73 7.11 12.57
N PHE A 308 -12.04 7.77 11.44
CA PHE A 308 -11.20 7.76 10.25
C PHE A 308 -9.78 8.26 10.52
N SER A 309 -9.62 9.19 11.47
CA SER A 309 -8.30 9.65 11.92
C SER A 309 -7.45 8.50 12.51
N ALA A 310 -8.07 7.59 13.25
CA ALA A 310 -7.42 6.41 13.80
C ALA A 310 -7.12 5.36 12.72
N CYS A 311 -8.06 5.09 11.80
CA CYS A 311 -7.83 4.23 10.65
C CYS A 311 -6.68 4.73 9.78
N HIS A 312 -6.66 6.02 9.45
CA HIS A 312 -5.60 6.66 8.68
C HIS A 312 -4.23 6.51 9.37
N ARG A 313 -4.15 6.72 10.69
CA ARG A 313 -2.91 6.47 11.46
C ARG A 313 -2.48 5.02 11.40
N HIS A 314 -3.40 4.06 11.49
CA HIS A 314 -3.07 2.62 11.40
C HIS A 314 -2.56 2.25 10.01
N LEU A 315 -3.16 2.80 8.95
CA LEU A 315 -2.75 2.55 7.57
C LEU A 315 -1.32 3.03 7.27
N LYS A 316 -0.83 4.07 7.96
CA LYS A 316 0.57 4.52 7.85
C LYS A 316 1.62 3.46 8.22
N VAL A 317 1.24 2.42 8.96
CA VAL A 317 2.13 1.31 9.35
C VAL A 317 1.81 0.00 8.60
N ILE A 318 0.92 0.06 7.59
CA ILE A 318 0.61 -1.07 6.71
C ILE A 318 1.47 -1.00 5.45
N ALA A 319 2.21 -2.08 5.19
CA ALA A 319 3.09 -2.21 4.03
C ALA A 319 4.02 -0.99 3.83
N ASN A 320 4.44 -0.75 2.60
CA ASN A 320 5.12 0.47 2.18
C ASN A 320 4.31 1.23 1.12
N ILE A 321 4.66 2.48 0.83
CA ILE A 321 3.88 3.35 -0.05
C ILE A 321 3.66 2.75 -1.45
N MET A 322 4.65 2.10 -2.04
CA MET A 322 4.55 1.51 -3.37
C MET A 322 3.60 0.30 -3.39
N VAL A 323 3.59 -0.48 -2.30
CA VAL A 323 2.59 -1.55 -2.11
C VAL A 323 1.20 -0.97 -1.90
N ARG A 324 1.08 0.15 -1.15
CA ARG A 324 -0.22 0.82 -0.92
C ARG A 324 -0.78 1.49 -2.18
N ASN A 325 0.08 1.98 -3.07
CA ASN A 325 -0.31 2.55 -4.35
C ASN A 325 -0.91 1.48 -5.28
N ALA A 326 -0.36 0.27 -5.27
CA ALA A 326 -0.83 -0.82 -6.12
C ALA A 326 -1.96 -1.65 -5.51
N GLY A 327 -1.86 -1.99 -4.21
CA GLY A 327 -2.81 -2.86 -3.52
C GLY A 327 -4.15 -2.18 -3.25
N CYS A 328 -5.25 -2.90 -3.43
CA CYS A 328 -6.61 -2.42 -3.19
C CYS A 328 -7.31 -3.11 -2.00
N ILE A 329 -8.42 -2.52 -1.54
CA ILE A 329 -9.23 -3.05 -0.43
C ILE A 329 -9.70 -4.48 -0.73
N ALA A 330 -10.32 -4.72 -1.88
CA ALA A 330 -10.83 -6.04 -2.24
C ALA A 330 -9.70 -7.07 -2.38
N GLY A 331 -8.56 -6.68 -2.94
CA GLY A 331 -7.38 -7.54 -3.00
C GLY A 331 -6.93 -7.97 -1.62
N ASN A 332 -6.88 -7.05 -0.64
CA ASN A 332 -6.51 -7.40 0.73
C ASN A 332 -7.53 -8.34 1.40
N LEU A 333 -8.83 -8.11 1.20
CA LEU A 333 -9.90 -8.97 1.72
C LEU A 333 -9.87 -10.36 1.09
N MET A 334 -9.60 -10.47 -0.21
CA MET A 334 -9.47 -11.76 -0.90
C MET A 334 -8.22 -12.54 -0.46
N ILE A 335 -7.13 -11.87 -0.09
CA ILE A 335 -5.98 -12.55 0.56
C ILE A 335 -6.43 -13.19 1.86
N LYS A 336 -7.15 -12.45 2.73
CA LYS A 336 -7.65 -12.98 4.00
C LYS A 336 -8.65 -14.12 3.78
N HIS A 337 -9.48 -14.05 2.74
CA HIS A 337 -10.41 -15.12 2.36
C HIS A 337 -9.69 -16.40 1.92
N ALA A 338 -8.67 -16.27 1.06
CA ALA A 338 -7.90 -17.41 0.56
C ALA A 338 -6.93 -17.99 1.61
N HIS A 339 -6.36 -17.13 2.46
CA HIS A 339 -5.38 -17.44 3.50
C HIS A 339 -5.89 -16.89 4.83
N ASN A 340 -6.73 -17.67 5.52
CA ASN A 340 -7.34 -17.23 6.78
C ASN A 340 -6.30 -16.85 7.84
N ASP A 341 -5.13 -17.47 7.84
CA ASP A 341 -4.01 -17.18 8.73
C ASP A 341 -3.34 -15.81 8.47
N PHE A 342 -3.61 -15.17 7.32
CA PHE A 342 -3.09 -13.84 7.02
C PHE A 342 -3.59 -12.82 8.07
N PRO A 343 -2.69 -12.14 8.82
CA PRO A 343 -3.07 -11.15 9.82
C PRO A 343 -3.39 -9.81 9.14
N SER A 344 -4.53 -9.76 8.45
CA SER A 344 -4.97 -8.58 7.69
C SER A 344 -5.37 -7.43 8.63
N ASP A 345 -4.58 -6.36 8.61
CA ASP A 345 -4.92 -5.11 9.29
C ASP A 345 -6.22 -4.48 8.75
N ILE A 346 -6.46 -4.58 7.43
CA ILE A 346 -7.67 -4.01 6.82
C ILE A 346 -8.89 -4.76 7.30
N PHE A 347 -8.86 -6.09 7.29
CA PHE A 347 -9.96 -6.93 7.78
C PHE A 347 -10.24 -6.64 9.26
N THR A 348 -9.21 -6.61 10.10
CA THR A 348 -9.35 -6.32 11.55
C THR A 348 -10.01 -4.97 11.81
N LEU A 349 -9.63 -3.92 11.07
CA LEU A 349 -10.25 -2.60 11.18
C LEU A 349 -11.72 -2.63 10.74
N LEU A 350 -12.00 -3.20 9.57
CA LEU A 350 -13.35 -3.25 8.99
C LEU A 350 -14.32 -4.09 9.84
N GLU A 351 -13.89 -5.25 10.33
CA GLU A 351 -14.67 -6.11 11.21
C GLU A 351 -15.01 -5.40 12.52
N SER A 352 -14.03 -4.77 13.17
CA SER A 352 -14.25 -4.04 14.44
C SER A 352 -15.26 -2.90 14.29
N LEU A 353 -15.25 -2.24 13.13
CA LEU A 353 -16.16 -1.15 12.82
C LEU A 353 -17.55 -1.63 12.40
N GLY A 354 -17.74 -2.92 12.09
CA GLY A 354 -19.00 -3.45 11.57
C GLY A 354 -19.26 -3.07 10.12
N ALA A 355 -18.19 -2.96 9.32
CA ALA A 355 -18.30 -2.69 7.89
C ALA A 355 -19.17 -3.74 7.18
N GLN A 356 -19.81 -3.33 6.08
CA GLN A 356 -20.55 -4.25 5.22
C GLN A 356 -19.82 -4.40 3.89
N ILE A 357 -19.75 -5.62 3.38
CA ILE A 357 -19.18 -5.92 2.07
C ILE A 357 -20.28 -6.21 1.08
N GLU A 358 -20.17 -5.65 -0.12
CA GLU A 358 -21.08 -5.92 -1.22
C GLU A 358 -20.43 -6.84 -2.25
N ILE A 359 -21.05 -7.99 -2.49
CA ILE A 359 -20.57 -9.05 -3.37
C ILE A 359 -21.52 -9.17 -4.55
N TYR A 360 -20.97 -9.17 -5.74
CA TYR A 360 -21.69 -9.42 -6.99
C TYR A 360 -21.40 -10.83 -7.48
N ASP A 361 -22.46 -11.59 -7.68
CA ASP A 361 -22.41 -12.91 -8.28
C ASP A 361 -22.54 -12.75 -9.80
N CYS A 362 -21.45 -13.02 -10.52
CA CYS A 362 -21.42 -12.90 -11.97
C CYS A 362 -22.24 -13.98 -12.68
N LEU A 363 -22.54 -15.10 -12.01
CA LEU A 363 -23.32 -16.21 -12.55
C LEU A 363 -24.81 -15.84 -12.59
N THR A 364 -25.31 -15.29 -11.48
CA THR A 364 -26.72 -14.91 -11.33
C THR A 364 -27.01 -13.44 -11.61
N SER A 365 -25.97 -12.62 -11.76
CA SER A 365 -26.05 -11.16 -11.87
C SER A 365 -26.75 -10.49 -10.69
N GLN A 366 -26.67 -11.10 -9.50
CA GLN A 366 -27.24 -10.58 -8.26
C GLN A 366 -26.18 -9.99 -7.35
N THR A 367 -26.60 -9.00 -6.57
CA THR A 367 -25.75 -8.36 -5.56
C THR A 367 -26.26 -8.70 -4.17
N LYS A 368 -25.36 -9.02 -3.24
CA LYS A 368 -25.68 -9.30 -1.85
C LYS A 368 -24.73 -8.56 -0.91
N LYS A 369 -25.30 -7.93 0.13
CA LYS A 369 -24.52 -7.42 1.26
C LYS A 369 -24.29 -8.52 2.29
N SER A 370 -23.11 -8.49 2.91
CA SER A 370 -22.69 -9.48 3.90
C SER A 370 -21.82 -8.82 4.98
N THR A 371 -21.75 -9.47 6.14
CA THR A 371 -20.73 -9.14 7.15
C THR A 371 -19.36 -9.66 6.70
N LEU A 372 -18.28 -9.15 7.28
CA LEU A 372 -16.92 -9.60 6.94
C LEU A 372 -16.68 -11.05 7.37
N LEU A 373 -17.20 -11.50 8.51
CA LEU A 373 -17.13 -12.91 8.94
C LEU A 373 -17.93 -13.86 8.05
N ASP A 374 -19.12 -13.45 7.58
CA ASP A 374 -19.90 -14.27 6.63
C ASP A 374 -19.24 -14.31 5.25
N PHE A 375 -18.58 -13.24 4.84
CA PHE A 375 -17.77 -13.20 3.62
C PHE A 375 -16.66 -14.26 3.66
N LEU A 376 -15.95 -14.44 4.78
CA LEU A 376 -14.93 -15.50 4.89
C LEU A 376 -15.48 -16.91 4.67
N LYS A 377 -16.77 -17.13 4.87
CA LYS A 377 -17.46 -18.42 4.66
C LYS A 377 -18.10 -18.53 3.28
N THR A 378 -18.12 -17.44 2.51
CA THR A 378 -18.81 -17.37 1.21
C THR A 378 -17.92 -17.97 0.12
N GLU A 379 -18.46 -18.87 -0.71
CA GLU A 379 -17.77 -19.35 -1.91
C GLU A 379 -17.67 -18.22 -2.95
N MET A 380 -16.45 -17.79 -3.26
CA MET A 380 -16.18 -16.64 -4.14
C MET A 380 -15.96 -17.03 -5.62
N VAL A 381 -16.10 -18.31 -5.97
CA VAL A 381 -16.02 -18.77 -7.38
C VAL A 381 -17.13 -18.09 -8.19
N GLY A 382 -16.74 -17.40 -9.26
CA GLY A 382 -17.68 -16.62 -10.09
C GLY A 382 -18.24 -15.37 -9.42
N LYS A 383 -17.68 -14.92 -8.29
CA LYS A 383 -18.13 -13.71 -7.57
C LYS A 383 -17.01 -12.70 -7.42
N VAL A 384 -17.38 -11.43 -7.29
CA VAL A 384 -16.44 -10.32 -7.07
C VAL A 384 -16.95 -9.38 -5.99
N ILE A 385 -16.03 -8.78 -5.25
CA ILE A 385 -16.36 -7.69 -4.32
C ILE A 385 -16.59 -6.43 -5.16
N LEU A 386 -17.69 -5.72 -4.93
CA LEU A 386 -17.96 -4.42 -5.56
C LEU A 386 -17.52 -3.25 -4.69
N ALA A 387 -17.80 -3.32 -3.39
CA ALA A 387 -17.51 -2.24 -2.46
C ALA A 387 -17.52 -2.70 -1.00
N VAL A 388 -17.03 -1.83 -0.14
CA VAL A 388 -17.13 -1.90 1.31
C VAL A 388 -17.76 -0.61 1.83
N ASP A 389 -18.78 -0.74 2.67
CA ASP A 389 -19.46 0.36 3.33
C ASP A 389 -18.98 0.48 4.78
N LEU A 390 -18.40 1.63 5.14
CA LEU A 390 -18.01 1.98 6.52
C LEU A 390 -19.14 2.76 7.20
N PRO A 391 -19.69 2.28 8.34
CA PRO A 391 -20.83 2.92 8.98
C PRO A 391 -20.44 4.20 9.72
N LYS A 392 -21.41 5.10 9.88
CA LYS A 392 -21.36 6.17 10.86
C LYS A 392 -21.32 5.58 12.27
N VAL A 393 -20.53 6.16 13.16
CA VAL A 393 -20.49 5.78 14.58
C VAL A 393 -20.85 6.97 15.46
N ASP A 394 -21.39 6.71 16.64
CA ASP A 394 -21.75 7.76 17.60
C ASP A 394 -20.50 8.43 18.21
N ASP A 395 -20.64 9.66 18.68
CA ASP A 395 -19.55 10.46 19.25
C ASP A 395 -19.02 9.91 20.60
N ASP A 396 -19.82 9.08 21.28
CA ASP A 396 -19.47 8.37 22.51
C ASP A 396 -18.77 7.02 22.25
N VAL A 397 -18.53 6.67 20.97
CA VAL A 397 -17.73 5.51 20.58
C VAL A 397 -16.24 5.82 20.61
N VAL A 398 -15.52 5.09 21.46
CA VAL A 398 -14.06 5.05 21.46
C VAL A 398 -13.60 3.97 20.48
N PHE A 399 -12.93 4.40 19.41
CA PHE A 399 -12.26 3.51 18.47
C PHE A 399 -10.73 3.62 18.58
N ARG A 400 -10.07 2.49 18.81
CA ARG A 400 -8.60 2.39 18.93
C ARG A 400 -8.12 1.14 18.21
N SER A 401 -7.04 1.27 17.44
CA SER A 401 -6.41 0.15 16.75
C SER A 401 -4.90 0.13 16.98
N PHE A 402 -4.32 -1.06 16.82
CA PHE A 402 -2.91 -1.33 17.06
C PHE A 402 -2.37 -2.32 16.03
N LYS A 403 -1.15 -2.08 15.61
CA LYS A 403 -0.34 -3.03 14.85
C LYS A 403 1.02 -3.12 15.50
N ILE A 404 1.36 -4.29 16.02
CA ILE A 404 2.64 -4.52 16.70
C ILE A 404 3.49 -5.42 15.83
N THR A 405 4.70 -4.98 15.51
CA THR A 405 5.56 -5.55 14.49
C THR A 405 7.02 -5.59 14.97
N PRO A 406 7.89 -6.43 14.38
CA PRO A 406 9.33 -6.43 14.67
C PRO A 406 10.03 -5.09 14.38
N ARG A 407 9.47 -4.31 13.46
CA ARG A 407 9.95 -3.00 13.04
C ARG A 407 8.76 -2.10 12.71
N TRP A 408 8.93 -0.78 12.81
CA TRP A 408 7.84 0.19 12.76
C TRP A 408 6.93 0.09 11.52
N GLN A 409 7.48 -0.20 10.34
CA GLN A 409 6.77 -0.26 9.07
C GLN A 409 7.24 -1.44 8.21
N ASN A 410 6.48 -1.74 7.15
CA ASN A 410 6.84 -2.74 6.13
C ASN A 410 7.14 -4.12 6.75
N ALA A 411 6.32 -4.55 7.72
CA ALA A 411 6.41 -5.85 8.36
C ALA A 411 5.02 -6.40 8.70
N HIS A 412 4.91 -7.73 8.72
CA HIS A 412 3.72 -8.41 9.24
C HIS A 412 3.62 -8.23 10.74
N ALA A 413 2.38 -8.12 11.23
CA ALA A 413 2.10 -7.94 12.64
C ALA A 413 2.37 -9.24 13.41
N TYR A 414 2.95 -9.12 14.60
CA TYR A 414 2.86 -10.15 15.64
C TYR A 414 1.42 -10.28 16.13
N VAL A 415 0.80 -9.13 16.43
CA VAL A 415 -0.61 -8.99 16.77
C VAL A 415 -1.08 -7.67 16.18
N ASN A 416 -2.22 -7.71 15.50
CA ASN A 416 -2.99 -6.52 15.18
C ASN A 416 -4.34 -6.60 15.90
N ALA A 417 -4.87 -5.44 16.28
CA ALA A 417 -6.12 -5.37 17.03
C ALA A 417 -6.88 -4.09 16.71
N ALA A 418 -8.21 -4.17 16.77
CA ALA A 418 -9.09 -3.01 16.66
C ALA A 418 -10.25 -3.15 17.64
N PHE A 419 -10.49 -2.07 18.39
CA PHE A 419 -11.45 -2.03 19.48
C PHE A 419 -12.44 -0.90 19.25
N ARG A 420 -13.73 -1.23 19.22
CA ARG A 420 -14.86 -0.30 19.16
C ARG A 420 -15.67 -0.44 20.44
N ILE A 421 -15.73 0.61 21.25
CA ILE A 421 -16.36 0.58 22.57
C ILE A 421 -17.21 1.83 22.75
N LYS A 422 -18.52 1.69 22.90
CA LYS A 422 -19.42 2.81 23.24
C LYS A 422 -19.40 3.07 24.74
N VAL A 423 -19.11 4.31 25.13
CA VAL A 423 -18.87 4.68 26.52
C VAL A 423 -19.56 5.98 26.92
N VAL A 424 -20.37 5.92 27.97
CA VAL A 424 -20.95 7.08 28.65
C VAL A 424 -20.51 7.07 30.11
N ASP A 425 -19.83 8.11 30.59
CA ASP A 425 -19.38 8.23 31.99
C ASP A 425 -18.60 7.01 32.54
N ARG A 426 -17.68 6.47 31.73
CA ARG A 426 -16.89 5.24 31.99
C ARG A 426 -17.72 3.95 32.01
N ARG A 427 -19.01 4.01 31.72
CA ARG A 427 -19.87 2.83 31.53
C ARG A 427 -19.85 2.41 30.07
N ILE A 428 -19.54 1.14 29.83
CA ILE A 428 -19.66 0.51 28.52
C ILE A 428 -21.14 0.16 28.34
N THR A 429 -21.81 0.84 27.43
CA THR A 429 -23.29 0.81 27.32
C THR A 429 -23.83 -0.29 26.42
N GLU A 430 -22.99 -0.82 25.53
CA GLU A 430 -23.32 -1.89 24.61
C GLU A 430 -22.17 -2.91 24.56
N ARG A 431 -22.39 -4.04 23.87
CA ARG A 431 -21.34 -5.03 23.68
C ARG A 431 -20.20 -4.43 22.84
N PRO A 432 -18.97 -4.32 23.36
CA PRO A 432 -17.84 -3.83 22.58
C PRO A 432 -17.48 -4.82 21.47
N SER A 433 -16.79 -4.33 20.44
CA SER A 433 -16.18 -5.17 19.41
C SER A 433 -14.66 -5.19 19.63
N LEU A 434 -14.13 -6.34 20.04
CA LEU A 434 -12.74 -6.57 20.41
C LEU A 434 -12.10 -7.59 19.46
N VAL A 435 -11.59 -7.09 18.33
CA VAL A 435 -11.08 -7.92 17.24
C VAL A 435 -9.57 -8.01 17.28
N TYR A 436 -9.03 -9.21 17.17
CA TYR A 436 -7.61 -9.51 17.11
C TYR A 436 -7.28 -10.33 15.86
N GLY A 437 -6.11 -10.10 15.29
CA GLY A 437 -5.46 -10.99 14.33
C GLY A 437 -4.03 -11.33 14.78
N GLY A 438 -3.46 -12.37 14.16
CA GLY A 438 -2.18 -12.92 14.58
C GLY A 438 -2.24 -13.71 15.88
N ILE A 439 -3.42 -14.15 16.33
CA ILE A 439 -3.58 -15.05 17.48
C ILE A 439 -3.48 -16.50 16.98
N ASN A 440 -4.42 -16.88 16.14
CA ASN A 440 -4.46 -18.18 15.47
C ASN A 440 -4.82 -17.95 14.00
N ALA A 441 -5.06 -19.03 13.26
CA ALA A 441 -5.45 -18.95 11.86
C ALA A 441 -6.78 -18.21 11.60
N GLU A 442 -7.59 -17.93 12.63
CA GLU A 442 -8.87 -17.24 12.49
C GLU A 442 -8.78 -15.76 12.88
N THR A 443 -9.79 -14.98 12.48
CA THR A 443 -10.01 -13.66 13.09
C THR A 443 -10.71 -13.87 14.44
N VAL A 444 -10.11 -13.37 15.52
CA VAL A 444 -10.59 -13.64 16.88
C VAL A 444 -11.36 -12.45 17.42
N HIS A 445 -12.64 -12.68 17.74
CA HIS A 445 -13.37 -11.85 18.71
C HIS A 445 -13.12 -12.36 20.12
N ALA A 446 -12.87 -11.46 21.07
CA ALA A 446 -12.81 -11.79 22.49
C ALA A 446 -14.22 -11.86 23.10
N VAL A 447 -15.06 -12.76 22.59
CA VAL A 447 -16.50 -12.88 22.85
C VAL A 447 -16.84 -12.85 24.34
N LYS A 448 -16.14 -13.65 25.17
CA LYS A 448 -16.39 -13.71 26.62
C LYS A 448 -16.03 -12.40 27.30
N THR A 449 -14.92 -11.80 26.88
CA THR A 449 -14.47 -10.50 27.38
C THR A 449 -15.46 -9.39 26.98
N GLU A 450 -15.95 -9.41 25.75
CA GLU A 450 -16.97 -8.48 25.23
C GLU A 450 -18.28 -8.60 26.05
N GLU A 451 -18.76 -9.82 26.28
CA GLU A 451 -19.94 -10.09 27.10
C GLU A 451 -19.77 -9.60 28.53
N PHE A 452 -18.62 -9.88 29.15
CA PHE A 452 -18.34 -9.44 30.52
C PHE A 452 -18.35 -7.91 30.66
N LEU A 453 -17.76 -7.19 29.70
CA LEU A 453 -17.66 -5.73 29.72
C LEU A 453 -18.99 -5.02 29.42
N THR A 454 -19.94 -5.72 28.79
CA THR A 454 -21.26 -5.16 28.45
C THR A 454 -21.96 -4.66 29.71
N ASN A 455 -22.44 -3.42 29.68
CA ASN A 455 -23.15 -2.81 30.82
C ASN A 455 -22.32 -2.68 32.11
N LYS A 456 -20.99 -2.74 32.04
CA LYS A 456 -20.09 -2.50 33.18
C LYS A 456 -19.62 -1.05 33.24
N THR A 457 -19.46 -0.54 34.46
CA THR A 457 -18.75 0.71 34.72
C THR A 457 -17.30 0.40 35.05
N LEU A 458 -16.36 1.02 34.34
CA LEU A 458 -14.94 0.75 34.50
C LEU A 458 -14.43 1.13 35.90
N SER A 459 -13.86 0.15 36.57
CA SER A 459 -13.15 0.26 37.84
C SER A 459 -11.89 -0.61 37.80
N GLY A 460 -10.97 -0.44 38.75
CA GLY A 460 -9.77 -1.28 38.82
C GLY A 460 -10.08 -2.78 38.90
N ALA A 461 -11.15 -3.16 39.60
CA ALA A 461 -11.60 -4.55 39.69
C ALA A 461 -12.14 -5.07 38.35
N VAL A 462 -13.01 -4.29 37.68
CA VAL A 462 -13.58 -4.66 36.37
C VAL A 462 -12.49 -4.79 35.31
N VAL A 463 -11.52 -3.86 35.29
CA VAL A 463 -10.40 -3.94 34.35
C VAL A 463 -9.57 -5.20 34.61
N LYS A 464 -9.21 -5.49 35.88
CA LYS A 464 -8.44 -6.68 36.22
C LYS A 464 -9.16 -7.97 35.80
N GLU A 465 -10.45 -8.08 36.08
CA GLU A 465 -11.25 -9.25 35.74
C GLU A 465 -11.39 -9.44 34.22
N ALA A 466 -11.68 -8.36 33.48
CA ALA A 466 -11.74 -8.41 32.02
C ALA A 466 -10.42 -8.90 31.38
N LEU A 467 -9.28 -8.47 31.92
CA LEU A 467 -7.96 -8.90 31.43
C LEU A 467 -7.67 -10.38 31.77
N THR A 468 -8.12 -10.87 32.93
CA THR A 468 -8.04 -12.29 33.28
C THR A 468 -8.86 -13.14 32.31
N ILE A 469 -10.12 -12.76 32.07
CA ILE A 469 -11.01 -13.45 31.12
C ILE A 469 -10.37 -13.48 29.72
N LEU A 470 -9.86 -12.34 29.25
CA LEU A 470 -9.17 -12.26 27.95
C LEU A 470 -7.96 -13.20 27.88
N LYS A 471 -7.16 -13.27 28.94
CA LYS A 471 -5.96 -14.11 28.98
C LYS A 471 -6.30 -15.61 28.88
N GLU A 472 -7.40 -16.03 29.50
CA GLU A 472 -7.91 -17.42 29.44
C GLU A 472 -8.58 -17.72 28.10
N GLU A 473 -9.26 -16.74 27.51
CA GLU A 473 -9.97 -16.85 26.24
C GLU A 473 -9.02 -16.97 25.04
N LEU A 474 -7.94 -16.20 25.02
CA LEU A 474 -7.00 -16.19 23.90
C LEU A 474 -6.17 -17.48 23.83
N LYS A 475 -6.20 -18.11 22.65
CA LYS A 475 -5.44 -19.33 22.34
C LYS A 475 -4.58 -19.12 21.11
N PRO A 476 -3.37 -18.55 21.27
CA PRO A 476 -2.49 -18.35 20.13
C PRO A 476 -1.86 -19.68 19.68
N ASP A 477 -1.80 -19.90 18.36
CA ASP A 477 -1.21 -21.12 17.78
C ASP A 477 0.32 -21.12 17.90
N SER A 478 0.98 -22.27 17.85
CA SER A 478 2.45 -22.33 17.81
C SER A 478 2.95 -22.36 16.36
N ASP A 479 3.78 -21.38 15.98
CA ASP A 479 4.45 -21.32 14.68
C ASP A 479 5.89 -20.83 14.89
N GLN A 480 6.86 -21.52 14.28
CA GLN A 480 8.28 -21.21 14.38
C GLN A 480 8.66 -19.88 13.68
N LEU A 481 7.84 -19.42 12.73
CA LEU A 481 8.04 -18.17 12.01
C LEU A 481 7.44 -16.96 12.75
N LEU A 482 6.59 -17.20 13.74
CA LEU A 482 5.94 -16.17 14.54
C LEU A 482 6.62 -16.00 15.90
N SER A 483 6.34 -14.87 16.55
CA SER A 483 6.69 -14.70 17.97
C SER A 483 5.95 -15.70 18.85
N SER A 484 6.52 -16.03 20.01
CA SER A 484 5.97 -17.07 20.89
C SER A 484 4.49 -16.85 21.23
N PRO A 485 3.71 -17.94 21.39
CA PRO A 485 2.31 -17.85 21.81
C PRO A 485 2.11 -17.02 23.08
N GLU A 486 2.99 -17.17 24.07
CA GLU A 486 2.94 -16.44 25.34
C GLU A 486 3.09 -14.94 25.12
N TYR A 487 4.05 -14.53 24.28
CA TYR A 487 4.27 -13.12 23.96
C TYR A 487 3.03 -12.51 23.29
N ARG A 488 2.45 -13.19 22.29
CA ARG A 488 1.26 -12.68 21.59
C ARG A 488 0.04 -12.61 22.50
N LYS A 489 -0.12 -13.56 23.44
CA LYS A 489 -1.16 -13.52 24.46
C LYS A 489 -1.01 -12.32 25.39
N ASP A 490 0.15 -12.16 26.01
CA ASP A 490 0.38 -11.05 26.96
C ASP A 490 0.35 -9.69 26.27
N LEU A 491 0.81 -9.62 25.01
CA LEU A 491 0.69 -8.44 24.17
C LEU A 491 -0.78 -8.07 23.96
N SER A 492 -1.62 -9.02 23.57
CA SER A 492 -3.06 -8.78 23.34
C SER A 492 -3.78 -8.26 24.57
N VAL A 493 -3.50 -8.86 25.74
CA VAL A 493 -3.98 -8.39 27.04
C VAL A 493 -3.52 -6.95 27.32
N THR A 494 -2.26 -6.65 27.03
CA THR A 494 -1.71 -5.30 27.20
C THR A 494 -2.39 -4.28 26.28
N LEU A 495 -2.69 -4.64 25.03
CA LEU A 495 -3.37 -3.75 24.08
C LEU A 495 -4.77 -3.36 24.57
N LEU A 496 -5.56 -4.32 25.08
CA LEU A 496 -6.86 -4.00 25.68
C LEU A 496 -6.69 -3.13 26.92
N TYR A 497 -5.73 -3.44 27.79
CA TYR A 497 -5.45 -2.64 28.98
C TYR A 497 -5.18 -1.17 28.64
N LYS A 498 -4.37 -0.89 27.60
CA LYS A 498 -4.09 0.49 27.15
C LYS A 498 -5.36 1.26 26.77
N VAL A 499 -6.33 0.59 26.16
CA VAL A 499 -7.61 1.22 25.76
C VAL A 499 -8.54 1.44 26.94
N LEU A 500 -8.72 0.42 27.80
CA LEU A 500 -9.52 0.57 29.00
C LEU A 500 -8.96 1.65 29.92
N LEU A 501 -7.63 1.77 30.01
CA LEU A 501 -6.96 2.82 30.77
C LEU A 501 -7.21 4.22 30.17
N GLY A 502 -7.19 4.32 28.83
CA GLY A 502 -7.54 5.56 28.11
C GLY A 502 -8.98 5.99 28.32
N ILE A 503 -9.91 5.04 28.43
CA ILE A 503 -11.32 5.31 28.75
C ILE A 503 -11.47 5.71 30.23
N TYR A 504 -10.75 5.04 31.13
CA TYR A 504 -10.79 5.32 32.56
C TYR A 504 -10.28 6.73 32.92
N LYS A 505 -9.35 7.28 32.12
CA LYS A 505 -8.76 8.64 32.28
C LYS A 505 -8.18 8.86 33.68
N SER A 506 -7.14 8.10 34.05
CA SER A 506 -6.50 8.23 35.36
C SER A 506 -5.80 9.58 35.56
N ASP A 507 -5.85 10.12 36.79
CA ASP A 507 -5.09 11.31 37.18
C ASP A 507 -3.60 11.02 37.45
N ASN A 508 -3.19 9.75 37.49
CA ASN A 508 -1.80 9.36 37.71
C ASN A 508 -0.99 9.49 36.41
N PRO A 509 0.05 10.36 36.33
CA PRO A 509 0.85 10.54 35.14
C PRO A 509 1.50 9.26 34.60
N LYS A 510 1.92 8.34 35.50
CA LYS A 510 2.56 7.06 35.11
C LYS A 510 1.59 6.13 34.39
N LEU A 511 0.30 6.21 34.72
CA LEU A 511 -0.73 5.44 34.05
C LEU A 511 -1.16 6.13 32.75
N ARG A 512 -1.26 7.47 32.73
CA ARG A 512 -1.60 8.22 31.51
C ARG A 512 -0.62 7.97 30.37
N SER A 513 0.69 7.91 30.64
CA SER A 513 1.70 7.62 29.62
C SER A 513 1.49 6.26 28.94
N GLY A 514 0.80 5.32 29.60
CA GLY A 514 0.40 4.03 29.02
C GLY A 514 -0.68 4.13 27.94
N THR A 515 -1.30 5.29 27.72
CA THR A 515 -2.42 5.48 26.77
C THR A 515 -2.04 6.26 25.51
N GLU A 516 -0.84 6.85 25.52
CA GLU A 516 -0.33 7.70 24.46
C GLU A 516 0.30 6.89 23.32
N TYR A 517 0.30 7.48 22.13
CA TYR A 517 1.05 6.96 20.99
C TYR A 517 2.49 7.43 21.07
N LEU A 518 3.42 6.56 20.69
CA LEU A 518 4.81 6.96 20.52
C LEU A 518 4.90 7.86 19.28
N HIS A 519 5.22 9.14 19.49
CA HIS A 519 5.49 10.08 18.41
C HIS A 519 7.00 10.12 18.15
N ARG A 520 7.41 9.84 16.91
CA ARG A 520 8.81 10.01 16.47
C ARG A 520 8.94 11.38 15.82
N PRO A 521 9.83 12.26 16.32
CA PRO A 521 10.09 13.52 15.63
C PRO A 521 10.82 13.27 14.30
N ILE A 522 10.80 14.27 13.42
CA ILE A 522 11.59 14.27 12.19
C ILE A 522 13.06 13.99 12.52
N SER A 523 13.65 13.05 11.79
CA SER A 523 15.06 12.71 11.97
C SER A 523 15.96 13.89 11.61
N SER A 524 17.02 14.06 12.39
CA SER A 524 18.07 15.06 12.15
C SER A 524 19.42 14.47 12.55
N GLY A 525 20.50 15.04 12.03
CA GLY A 525 21.85 14.61 12.38
C GLY A 525 22.87 15.72 12.14
N LEU A 526 23.86 15.81 13.03
CA LEU A 526 25.01 16.71 12.90
C LEU A 526 26.27 15.88 12.67
N GLN A 527 27.10 16.27 11.71
CA GLN A 527 28.42 15.69 11.50
C GLN A 527 29.49 16.76 11.66
N THR A 528 30.56 16.43 12.38
CA THR A 528 31.70 17.32 12.61
C THR A 528 32.97 16.59 12.19
N PHE A 529 33.80 17.26 11.39
CA PHE A 529 35.09 16.76 10.96
C PHE A 529 36.03 17.94 10.72
N GLN A 530 37.34 17.68 10.79
CA GLN A 530 38.37 18.69 10.56
C GLN A 530 38.92 18.56 9.14
N GLU A 531 38.80 19.63 8.34
CA GLU A 531 39.49 19.71 7.07
C GLU A 531 40.94 20.16 7.28
N MET A 532 41.88 19.46 6.63
CA MET A 532 43.28 19.87 6.62
C MET A 532 43.73 20.13 5.19
N LYS A 533 43.61 21.40 4.77
CA LYS A 533 43.87 21.84 3.39
C LYS A 533 45.30 21.55 2.92
N SER A 534 46.27 21.56 3.83
CA SER A 534 47.67 21.21 3.57
C SER A 534 47.86 19.74 3.14
N GLU A 535 46.92 18.86 3.49
CA GLU A 535 46.97 17.42 3.17
C GLU A 535 45.94 17.04 2.09
N TRP A 536 45.42 17.99 1.32
CA TRP A 536 44.51 17.66 0.23
C TRP A 536 45.26 16.92 -0.90
N PRO A 537 44.68 15.86 -1.49
CA PRO A 537 43.28 15.41 -1.35
C PRO A 537 42.98 14.42 -0.21
N LEU A 538 43.97 13.97 0.59
CA LEU A 538 43.81 12.90 1.58
C LEU A 538 42.79 13.24 2.69
N LYS A 539 42.80 14.49 3.18
CA LYS A 539 41.88 14.98 4.23
C LYS A 539 40.81 15.93 3.71
N LYS A 540 40.46 15.79 2.43
CA LYS A 540 39.31 16.46 1.83
C LYS A 540 38.11 15.50 1.88
N ALA A 541 36.95 16.00 2.29
CA ALA A 541 35.69 15.25 2.18
C ALA A 541 35.30 15.13 0.70
N LEU A 542 35.89 14.16 0.01
CA LEU A 542 35.63 13.90 -1.40
C LEU A 542 34.39 13.01 -1.54
N PRO A 543 33.42 13.39 -2.40
CA PRO A 543 32.33 12.49 -2.72
C PRO A 543 32.87 11.25 -3.44
N LYS A 544 32.16 10.13 -3.29
CA LYS A 544 32.51 8.90 -4.00
C LYS A 544 32.48 9.17 -5.51
N LYS A 545 33.57 8.88 -6.23
CA LYS A 545 33.68 9.14 -7.68
C LYS A 545 32.56 8.53 -8.51
N THR A 546 32.09 7.35 -8.14
CA THR A 546 30.99 6.66 -8.83
C THR A 546 29.62 7.07 -8.32
N ALA A 547 29.49 8.00 -7.36
CA ALA A 547 28.19 8.35 -6.77
C ALA A 547 27.17 8.82 -7.83
N PRO A 548 27.52 9.67 -8.80
CA PRO A 548 26.57 10.05 -9.85
C PRO A 548 26.19 8.89 -10.80
N LEU A 549 27.03 7.86 -10.90
CA LEU A 549 26.78 6.68 -11.75
C LEU A 549 25.86 5.63 -11.10
N GLN A 550 25.65 5.74 -9.79
CA GLN A 550 24.93 4.76 -8.97
C GLN A 550 23.48 5.17 -8.81
#